data_AF-K1U299-F1
#
_entry.id   AF-K1U299-F1
#
_cell.length_a   1.000
_cell.length_b   1.000
_cell.length_c   1.000
_cell.angle_alpha   90.00
_cell.angle_beta   90.00
_cell.angle_gamma   90.00
#
_symmetry.space_group_name_H-M   'P 1'
#
loop_
_entity.id
_entity.type
_entity.pdbx_description
1 polymer ?
#
loop_
_entity_poly.entity_id
_entity_poly.type
_entity_poly.pdbx_seq_one_letter_code
_entity_poly.pdbx_strand_id
1 'polypeptide(L)'
;MRPIAHIHSDFATKFGIPRQSGVVGSLQAEIIFEPEFRSRDAVRGLEAFSHIWLIWEFSENVRADWSPTVRPPRLGGNVRP
;
A
#
# COMPACT_ATOMS: atom_id res chain seq x y z
N MET A 1 -5.33 4.64 12.08
CA MET A 1 -6.13 3.51 11.54
C MET A 1 -5.64 2.23 12.21
N ARG A 2 -6.45 1.18 12.40
CA ARG A 2 -5.94 -0.11 12.90
C ARG A 2 -5.63 -1.01 11.70
N PRO A 3 -4.36 -1.31 11.40
CA PRO A 3 -4.04 -2.21 10.29
C PRO A 3 -4.57 -3.61 10.58
N ILE A 4 -5.09 -4.28 9.54
CA ILE A 4 -5.57 -5.67 9.62
C ILE A 4 -4.63 -6.66 8.92
N ALA A 5 -3.74 -6.14 8.07
CA ALA A 5 -2.76 -6.91 7.34
C ALA A 5 -1.60 -6.00 6.87
N HIS A 6 -0.47 -6.61 6.57
CA HIS A 6 0.71 -5.99 5.99
C HIS A 6 1.03 -6.62 4.63
N ILE A 7 1.43 -5.80 3.67
CA ILE A 7 1.96 -6.28 2.39
C ILE A 7 3.45 -6.61 2.53
N HIS A 8 3.84 -7.81 2.11
CA HIS A 8 5.22 -8.25 2.00
C HIS A 8 5.56 -8.44 0.52
N SER A 9 6.67 -7.89 0.07
CA SER A 9 7.14 -8.05 -1.31
C SER A 9 8.67 -8.09 -1.33
N ASP A 10 9.25 -8.67 -2.37
CA ASP A 10 10.72 -8.73 -2.55
C ASP A 10 11.38 -7.35 -2.72
N PHE A 11 10.59 -6.28 -2.83
CA PHE A 11 11.11 -4.92 -2.86
C PHE A 11 11.38 -4.40 -1.44
N ALA A 12 12.65 -4.39 -1.07
CA ALA A 12 13.12 -3.82 0.20
C ALA A 12 12.99 -2.29 0.28
N THR A 13 12.83 -1.58 -0.85
CA THR A 13 12.73 -0.11 -0.87
C THR A 13 11.75 0.41 -1.93
N LYS A 14 11.27 1.65 -1.75
CA LYS A 14 10.46 2.38 -2.73
C LYS A 14 11.19 2.62 -4.07
N PHE A 15 12.53 2.57 -4.06
CA PHE A 15 13.36 2.68 -5.25
C PHE A 15 13.45 1.31 -5.94
N GLY A 16 12.81 1.19 -7.11
CA GLY A 16 12.78 -0.06 -7.89
C GLY A 16 11.39 -0.63 -8.12
N ILE A 17 10.36 -0.11 -7.42
CA ILE A 17 8.98 -0.50 -7.67
C ILE A 17 8.54 0.04 -9.04
N PRO A 18 8.07 -0.82 -9.97
CA PRO A 18 7.58 -0.39 -11.27
C PRO A 18 6.45 0.63 -11.10
N ARG A 19 6.53 1.76 -11.80
CA ARG A 19 5.43 2.75 -11.82
C ARG A 19 4.18 2.22 -12.54
N GLN A 20 4.33 1.14 -13.30
CA GLN A 20 3.24 0.44 -13.97
C GLN A 20 3.17 -1.00 -13.43
N SER A 21 2.01 -1.37 -12.89
CA SER A 21 1.69 -2.76 -12.57
C SER A 21 1.72 -3.62 -13.84
N GLY A 22 2.27 -4.84 -13.76
CA GLY A 22 2.26 -5.82 -14.86
C GLY A 22 3.50 -5.85 -15.77
N VAL A 23 4.49 -4.97 -15.56
CA VAL A 23 5.76 -4.99 -16.33
C VAL A 23 6.64 -6.19 -15.96
N VAL A 24 6.49 -6.73 -14.74
CA VAL A 24 7.21 -7.91 -14.26
C VAL A 24 6.17 -8.92 -13.78
N GLY A 25 5.79 -9.87 -14.64
CA GLY A 25 4.75 -10.87 -14.33
C GLY A 25 5.17 -11.92 -13.29
N SER A 26 6.47 -12.04 -13.00
CA SER A 26 7.00 -12.95 -11.98
C SER A 26 7.00 -12.37 -10.56
N LEU A 27 6.65 -11.10 -10.41
CA LEU A 27 6.76 -10.44 -9.11
C LEU A 27 5.48 -10.63 -8.31
N GLN A 28 5.60 -11.38 -7.22
CA GLN A 28 4.51 -11.68 -6.31
C GLN A 28 4.69 -10.92 -5.00
N ALA A 29 3.57 -10.56 -4.38
CA ALA A 29 3.52 -9.96 -3.06
C ALA A 29 2.47 -10.72 -2.24
N GLU A 30 2.70 -10.79 -0.94
CA GLU A 30 1.84 -11.49 0.00
C GLU A 30 1.15 -10.48 0.92
N ILE A 31 -0.14 -10.71 1.19
CA ILE A 31 -0.88 -9.97 2.20
C ILE A 31 -0.95 -10.82 3.47
N ILE A 32 -0.19 -10.42 4.48
CA ILE A 32 -0.07 -11.14 5.76
C ILE A 32 -0.98 -10.47 6.78
N PHE A 33 -2.06 -11.15 7.16
CA PHE A 33 -3.00 -10.65 8.17
C PHE A 33 -2.35 -10.60 9.56
N GLU A 34 -2.74 -9.63 10.38
CA GLU A 34 -2.40 -9.63 11.80
C GLU A 34 -3.04 -10.83 12.50
N PRO A 35 -2.42 -11.41 13.56
CA PRO A 35 -2.90 -12.64 14.19
C PRO A 35 -4.39 -12.64 14.55
N GLU A 36 -4.94 -11.50 15.00
CA GLU A 36 -6.36 -11.31 15.34
C GLU A 36 -7.31 -11.55 14.14
N PHE A 37 -6.84 -11.31 12.91
CA PHE A 37 -7.64 -11.40 11.68
C PHE A 37 -7.28 -12.59 10.79
N ARG A 38 -6.38 -13.49 11.24
CA ARG A 38 -5.98 -14.70 10.49
C ARG A 38 -7.06 -15.79 10.50
N SER A 39 -8.22 -15.47 9.95
CA SER A 39 -9.31 -16.44 9.72
C SER A 39 -9.45 -16.72 8.24
N ARG A 40 -9.55 -18.01 7.87
CA ARG A 40 -9.86 -18.42 6.48
C ARG A 40 -11.19 -17.83 6.00
N ASP A 41 -12.10 -17.56 6.94
CA ASP A 41 -13.42 -17.01 6.65
C ASP A 41 -13.33 -15.55 6.18
N ALA A 42 -12.27 -14.83 6.54
CA ALA A 42 -12.04 -13.44 6.12
C ALA A 42 -11.74 -13.31 4.61
N VAL A 43 -11.34 -14.40 3.96
CA VAL A 43 -10.97 -14.43 2.54
C VAL A 43 -11.83 -15.40 1.71
N ARG A 44 -12.82 -16.04 2.32
CA ARG A 44 -13.70 -17.00 1.65
C ARG A 44 -14.45 -16.33 0.50
N GLY A 45 -14.42 -16.94 -0.68
CA GLY A 45 -15.08 -16.43 -1.88
C GLY A 45 -14.24 -15.45 -2.68
N LEU A 46 -13.08 -15.00 -2.18
CA LEU A 46 -12.15 -14.16 -2.96
C LEU A 46 -11.56 -14.93 -4.14
N GLU A 47 -11.46 -16.26 -4.05
CA GLU A 47 -10.99 -17.13 -5.13
C GLU A 47 -11.85 -17.07 -6.41
N ALA A 48 -13.10 -16.59 -6.31
CA ALA A 48 -13.99 -16.41 -7.46
C ALA A 48 -13.67 -15.14 -8.29
N PHE A 49 -12.76 -14.29 -7.82
CA PHE A 49 -12.42 -13.03 -8.45
C PHE A 49 -10.98 -13.05 -8.95
N SER A 50 -10.75 -12.46 -10.13
CA SER A 50 -9.40 -12.29 -10.67
C SER A 50 -8.64 -11.11 -10.06
N HIS A 51 -9.36 -10.14 -9.48
CA HIS A 51 -8.80 -8.91 -8.93
C HIS A 51 -9.54 -8.50 -7.66
N ILE A 52 -8.81 -7.88 -6.74
CA ILE A 52 -9.33 -7.29 -5.51
C ILE A 52 -8.79 -5.86 -5.35
N TRP A 53 -9.51 -5.05 -4.58
CA TRP A 53 -9.02 -3.75 -4.15
C TRP A 53 -8.39 -3.85 -2.76
N LEU A 54 -7.21 -3.26 -2.62
CA LEU A 54 -6.56 -3.10 -1.32
C LEU A 54 -6.62 -1.61 -0.94
N ILE A 55 -7.12 -1.34 0.26
CA ILE A 55 -7.10 0.00 0.86
C ILE A 55 -6.03 -0.04 1.94
N TRP A 56 -4.98 0.76 1.80
CA TRP A 56 -3.85 0.76 2.72
C TRP A 56 -3.48 2.17 3.17
N GLU A 57 -2.85 2.24 4.33
CA GLU A 57 -2.22 3.45 4.86
C GLU A 57 -0.77 3.52 4.38
N PHE A 58 -0.28 4.72 4.06
CA PHE A 58 1.14 4.92 3.76
C PHE A 58 1.92 5.02 5.08
N SER A 59 2.70 3.99 5.40
CA SER A 59 3.44 3.86 6.67
C SER A 59 4.37 5.03 6.99
N GLU A 60 4.91 5.71 5.98
CA GLU A 60 5.79 6.89 6.14
C GLU A 60 5.05 8.23 6.11
N ASN A 61 3.73 8.24 5.86
CA ASN A 61 2.93 9.47 5.75
C ASN A 61 2.06 9.70 6.99
N VAL A 62 2.60 9.39 8.17
CA VAL A 62 2.00 9.70 9.46
C VAL A 62 2.28 11.17 9.76
N ARG A 63 1.39 12.07 9.33
CA ARG A 63 1.49 13.49 9.69
C ARG A 63 1.00 13.67 11.12
N ALA A 64 1.81 14.31 11.96
CA ALA A 64 1.37 14.75 13.29
C ALA A 64 0.26 15.82 13.20
N ASP A 65 0.35 16.68 12.17
CA ASP A 65 -0.57 17.79 11.96
C ASP A 65 -1.29 17.68 10.61
N TRP A 66 -2.59 17.97 10.62
CA TRP A 66 -3.38 18.03 9.39
C TRP A 66 -3.00 19.27 8.56
N SER A 67 -2.93 19.11 7.24
CA SER A 67 -2.74 20.22 6.30
C SER A 67 -3.67 20.03 5.10
N PRO A 68 -4.44 21.05 4.70
CA PRO A 68 -5.33 20.99 3.53
C PRO A 68 -4.57 21.04 2.19
N THR A 69 -3.26 21.29 2.21
CA THR A 69 -2.43 21.46 1.00
C THR A 69 -1.44 20.30 0.80
N VAL A 70 -1.18 19.99 -0.48
CA VAL A 70 -0.20 18.98 -0.92
C VAL A 70 1.06 19.67 -1.45
N ARG A 71 2.24 19.09 -1.22
CA ARG A 71 3.52 19.61 -1.74
C ARG A 71 3.68 19.16 -3.20
N PRO A 72 3.72 20.07 -4.19
CA PRO A 72 3.85 19.68 -5.59
C PRO A 72 5.24 19.06 -5.85
N PRO A 73 5.32 17.96 -6.61
CA PRO A 73 6.57 17.20 -6.78
C PRO A 73 7.65 17.90 -7.64
N ARG A 74 7.35 19.00 -8.35
CA ARG A 74 8.23 19.53 -9.42
C ARG A 74 8.95 20.87 -9.14
N LEU A 75 8.86 21.48 -7.95
CA LEU A 75 9.36 22.86 -7.76
C LEU A 75 10.04 23.14 -6.39
N GLY A 76 10.75 22.19 -5.79
CA GLY A 76 11.50 22.43 -4.55
C GLY A 76 10.65 22.74 -3.30
N GLY A 77 9.35 22.94 -3.46
CA GLY A 77 8.31 22.89 -2.44
C GLY A 77 8.52 23.74 -1.20
N ASN A 78 9.23 24.88 -1.31
CA ASN A 78 9.41 25.84 -0.22
C ASN A 78 8.42 27.01 -0.27
N VAL A 79 7.57 27.07 -1.30
CA VAL A 79 6.55 28.10 -1.44
C VAL A 79 5.18 27.46 -1.30
N ARG A 80 4.44 27.87 -0.27
CA ARG A 80 3.02 27.57 -0.10
C ARG A 80 2.22 28.67 -0.82
N PRO A 81 1.17 28.33 -1.60
CA PRO A 81 0.23 29.33 -2.08
C PRO A 81 -0.57 29.94 -0.92
#